data_AF-A0A434H277-F1
#
_entry.id   AF-A0A434H277-F1
#
_cell.length_a   1.000
_cell.length_b   1.000
_cell.length_c   1.000
_cell.angle_alpha   90.00
_cell.angle_beta   90.00
_cell.angle_gamma   90.00
#
_symmetry.space_group_name_H-M   'P 1'
#
loop_
_entity.id
_entity.type
_entity.pdbx_description
1 polymer ?
#
loop_
_entity_poly.entity_id
_entity_poly.type
_entity_poly.pdbx_seq_one_letter_code
_entity_poly.pdbx_strand_id
1 'polypeptide(L)' 'MTGTTRSSEGLDVRRRKLLFRSWHRGMREMDLILGTFADAEIGALTAEEIDQY' A
#
# COMPACT_ATOMS: atom_id res chain seq x y z
N MET A 1 -3.25 1.90 16.55
CA MET A 1 -3.23 0.53 15.99
C MET A 1 -2.37 0.59 14.75
N THR A 2 -1.29 -0.18 14.64
CA THR A 2 -0.43 -0.17 13.45
C THR A 2 -1.07 -1.05 12.37
N GLY A 3 -1.15 -0.58 11.13
CA GLY A 3 -1.79 -1.29 10.02
C GLY A 3 -2.52 -0.33 9.08
N THR A 4 -3.09 -0.88 8.00
CA THR A 4 -3.81 -0.07 7.01
C THR A 4 -5.03 0.63 7.63
N THR A 5 -5.15 1.92 7.36
CA THR A 5 -6.27 2.77 7.75
C THR A 5 -7.32 2.89 6.64
N ARG A 6 -7.03 2.32 5.46
CA ARG A 6 -7.87 2.35 4.26
C ARG A 6 -8.46 0.97 3.95
N SER A 7 -9.71 0.94 3.48
CA SER A 7 -10.30 -0.28 2.91
C SER A 7 -9.69 -0.60 1.55
N SER A 8 -9.48 -1.89 1.29
CA SER A 8 -9.04 -2.40 -0.01
C SER A 8 -10.17 -2.52 -1.05
N GLU A 9 -11.38 -2.14 -0.68
CA GLU A 9 -12.57 -2.13 -1.55
C GLU A 9 -12.37 -1.20 -2.76
N GLY A 10 -12.79 -1.66 -3.94
CA GLY A 10 -12.61 -0.94 -5.21
C GLY A 10 -11.18 -0.95 -5.78
N LEU A 11 -10.18 -1.42 -5.04
CA LEU A 11 -8.83 -1.61 -5.58
C LEU A 11 -8.77 -2.87 -6.46
N ASP A 12 -8.10 -2.75 -7.61
CA ASP A 12 -7.77 -3.91 -8.41
C ASP A 12 -6.76 -4.84 -7.69
N VAL A 13 -6.56 -6.03 -8.24
CA VAL A 13 -5.73 -7.07 -7.61
C VAL A 13 -4.29 -6.61 -7.39
N ARG A 14 -3.70 -5.82 -8.30
CA ARG A 14 -2.31 -5.36 -8.17
C ARG A 14 -2.18 -4.39 -7.01
N ARG A 15 -3.04 -3.38 -6.93
CA ARG A 15 -3.07 -2.40 -5.84
C ARG A 15 -3.30 -3.06 -4.48
N ARG A 16 -4.22 -4.03 -4.38
CA ARG A 16 -4.44 -4.78 -3.13
C ARG A 16 -3.20 -5.55 -2.67
N LYS A 17 -2.51 -6.22 -3.60
CA LYS A 17 -1.26 -6.94 -3.30
C LYS A 17 -0.13 -6.00 -2.87
N LEU A 18 -0.07 -4.81 -3.45
CA LEU A 18 0.93 -3.80 -3.12
C LEU A 18 0.66 -3.21 -1.73
N LEU A 19 -0.58 -2.79 -1.45
CA LEU A 19 -1.00 -2.31 -0.13
C LEU A 19 -0.68 -3.32 0.98
N PHE A 20 -0.97 -4.60 0.74
CA PHE A 20 -0.59 -5.67 1.68
C PHE A 20 0.93 -5.74 1.88
N ARG A 21 1.71 -5.79 0.79
CA ARG A 21 3.18 -5.88 0.87
C ARG A 21 3.83 -4.68 1.57
N SER A 22 3.23 -3.50 1.50
CA SER A 22 3.73 -2.28 2.15
C SER A 22 3.59 -2.31 3.68
N TRP A 23 2.69 -3.12 4.21
CA TRP A 23 2.49 -3.34 5.65
C TRP A 23 3.09 -4.66 6.18
N HIS A 24 3.72 -5.47 5.32
CA HIS A 24 4.26 -6.80 5.67
C HIS A 24 5.75 -6.92 5.28
N ARG A 25 6.55 -5.89 5.58
CA ARG A 25 8.00 -5.88 5.34
C ARG A 25 8.80 -6.49 6.50
N GLY A 26 8.16 -6.77 7.63
CA GLY A 26 8.78 -7.43 8.79
C GLY A 26 9.59 -6.49 9.68
N MET A 27 9.66 -5.20 9.33
CA MET A 27 10.24 -4.14 10.16
C MET A 27 9.22 -3.01 10.31
N ARG A 28 8.85 -2.72 11.55
CA ARG A 28 7.80 -1.75 11.88
C ARG A 28 8.06 -0.36 11.29
N GLU A 29 9.31 0.10 11.26
CA GLU A 29 9.66 1.41 10.69
C GLU A 29 9.40 1.46 9.19
N MET A 30 9.79 0.41 8.47
CA MET A 30 9.52 0.30 7.03
C MET A 30 8.02 0.19 6.76
N ASP A 31 7.29 -0.58 7.56
CA ASP A 31 5.84 -0.71 7.43
C ASP A 31 5.14 0.63 7.71
N LEU A 32 5.64 1.45 8.65
CA LEU A 32 5.10 2.79 8.89
C LEU A 32 5.37 3.73 7.71
N ILE A 33 6.59 3.74 7.17
CA ILE A 33 6.94 4.62 6.04
C ILE A 33 6.17 4.23 4.78
N LEU A 34 6.27 2.97 4.35
CA LEU A 34 5.64 2.51 3.12
C LEU A 34 4.13 2.30 3.26
N GLY A 35 3.69 1.80 4.40
CA GLY A 35 2.28 1.51 4.65
C GLY A 35 1.43 2.78 4.70
N THR A 36 1.93 3.85 5.34
CA THR A 36 1.21 5.14 5.35
C THR A 36 1.15 5.79 3.96
N PHE A 37 2.24 5.73 3.20
CA PHE A 37 2.25 6.15 1.80
C PHE A 37 1.24 5.35 0.97
N ALA A 38 1.24 4.02 1.11
CA ALA A 38 0.32 3.15 0.37
C ALA A 38 -1.14 3.45 0.72
N ASP A 39 -1.47 3.65 2.00
CA ASP A 39 -2.84 4.00 2.41
C ASP A 39 -3.34 5.28 1.72
N ALA A 40 -2.48 6.30 1.62
CA ALA A 40 -2.81 7.58 1.01
C ALA A 40 -2.87 7.51 -0.52
N GLU A 41 -1.84 6.96 -1.16
CA GLU A 41 -1.60 7.17 -2.59
C GLU A 41 -1.97 5.98 -3.49
N ILE A 42 -2.08 4.74 -2.97
CA ILE A 42 -2.20 3.53 -3.83
C ILE A 42 -3.39 3.57 -4.81
N GLY A 43 -4.46 4.28 -4.44
CA GLY A 43 -5.63 4.45 -5.31
C GLY A 43 -5.48 5.52 -6.39
N ALA A 44 -4.55 6.46 -6.21
CA ALA A 44 -4.29 7.57 -7.14
C ALA A 44 -3.14 7.28 -8.11
N LEU A 45 -2.23 6.36 -7.74
CA LEU A 45 -1.11 5.98 -8.61
C LEU A 45 -1.58 5.52 -9.99
N THR A 46 -0.88 5.96 -11.04
CA THR A 46 -1.13 5.54 -12.42
C THR A 46 -0.73 4.07 -12.64
N ALA A 47 -1.06 3.51 -13.82
CA ALA A 47 -0.65 2.15 -14.14
C ALA A 47 0.88 2.02 -14.18
N GLU A 48 1.56 3.02 -14.74
CA GLU A 48 3.03 3.07 -14.86
C GLU A 48 3.70 3.21 -13.49
N GLU A 49 3.13 4.00 -12.58
CA GLU A 49 3.64 4.12 -11.20
C GLU A 49 3.44 2.80 -10.44
N ILE A 50 2.33 2.10 -10.66
CA ILE A 50 2.05 0.76 -10.10
C ILE A 50 2.98 -0.31 -10.69
N ASP A 51 3.57 -0.11 -11.87
CA ASP A 51 4.60 -0.98 -12.43
C ASP A 51 5.98 -0.77 -11.76
N GLN A 52 6.26 0.46 -11.28
CA GLN A 52 7.53 0.80 -10.63
C GLN A 52 7.55 0.55 -9.11
N TYR A 53 6.38 0.50 -8.48
CA TYR A 53 6.17 0.36 -7.04
C TYR A 53 6.33 -1.08 -6.51
#